data_AF-A0A382YRZ6-F1
#
_entry.id   AF-A0A382YRZ6-F1
#
_cell.length_a   1.000
_cell.length_b   1.000
_cell.length_c   1.000
_cell.angle_alpha   90.00
_cell.angle_beta   90.00
_cell.angle_gamma   90.00
#
_symmetry.space_group_name_H-M   'P 1'
#
loop_
_entity.id
_entity.type
_entity.pdbx_description
1 polymer ?
#
loop_
_entity_poly.entity_id
_entity_poly.type
_entity_poly.pdbx_seq_one_letter_code
_entity_poly.pdbx_strand_id
1 'polypeptide(L)' 'MSKSLAIFTIIIFSIEGYAQEPVTVEDYQRAESFLSANTRSLILNANVSPNWLEDSRMWYRNTVKNG' A
#
# COMPACT_ATOMS: atom_id res chain seq x y z
N MET A 1 27.15 40.49 14.36
CA MET A 1 25.69 40.23 14.49
C MET A 1 24.95 40.35 13.16
N SER A 2 25.08 41.44 12.40
CA SER A 2 24.32 41.64 11.13
C SER A 2 24.60 40.59 10.03
N LYS A 3 25.85 40.13 9.89
CA LYS A 3 26.23 39.10 8.90
C LYS A 3 25.64 37.72 9.21
N SER A 4 25.59 37.35 10.49
CA SER A 4 25.02 36.08 10.95
C SER A 4 23.50 36.04 10.77
N LEU A 5 22.84 37.19 10.93
CA LEU A 5 21.40 37.34 10.67
C LEU A 5 21.08 37.18 9.18
N ALA A 6 21.90 37.76 8.29
CA ALA A 6 21.73 37.62 6.85
C ALA A 6 21.90 36.17 6.35
N ILE A 7 22.85 35.42 6.91
CA ILE A 7 23.06 34.01 6.58
C ILE A 7 21.86 33.15 7.01
N PHE A 8 21.30 33.43 8.19
CA PHE A 8 20.13 32.71 8.70
C PHE A 8 18.89 32.92 7.81
N THR A 9 18.70 34.14 7.30
CA THR A 9 17.59 34.46 6.38
C THR A 9 17.71 33.71 5.04
N ILE A 10 18.92 33.53 4.51
CA ILE A 10 19.15 32.81 3.25
C ILE A 10 18.79 31.32 3.39
N ILE A 11 19.10 30.71 4.55
CA ILE A 11 18.81 29.29 4.79
C ILE A 11 17.31 29.01 4.87
N ILE A 12 16.52 29.92 5.44
CA ILE A 12 15.06 29.77 5.55
C ILE A 12 14.38 29.87 4.17
N PHE A 13 14.93 30.68 3.25
CA PHE A 13 14.35 30.88 1.93
C PHE A 13 14.58 29.71 0.96
N SER A 14 15.57 28.85 1.24
CA SER A 14 15.90 27.68 0.41
C SER A 14 15.08 26.42 0.72
N ILE A 15 14.09 26.53 1.62
CA ILE A 15 13.21 25.40 1.95
C ILE A 15 12.07 25.39 0.94
N GLU A 16 12.35 24.89 -0.27
CA GLU A 16 11.28 24.53 -1.21
C GLU A 16 10.50 23.37 -0.58
N GLY A 17 9.31 23.66 -0.08
CA GLY A 17 8.39 22.62 0.37
C GLY A 17 7.96 21.81 -0.85
N TYR A 18 8.45 20.58 -0.96
CA TYR A 18 7.91 19.60 -1.91
C TYR A 18 6.44 19.40 -1.56
N ALA A 19 5.56 20.12 -2.25
CA ALA A 19 4.12 19.89 -2.15
C ALA A 19 3.87 18.47 -2.66
N GLN A 20 3.12 17.70 -1.88
CA GLN A 20 2.67 16.39 -2.33
C GLN A 20 1.83 16.59 -3.59
N GLU A 21 2.14 15.84 -4.65
CA GLU A 21 1.32 15.81 -5.87
C GLU A 21 -0.14 15.56 -5.46
N PRO A 22 -1.10 16.36 -5.95
CA PRO A 22 -2.50 16.18 -5.57
C PRO A 22 -2.96 14.78 -5.99
N VAL A 23 -3.52 14.03 -5.03
CA VAL A 23 -4.07 12.70 -5.30
C VAL A 23 -5.33 12.86 -6.15
N THR A 24 -5.33 12.25 -7.33
CA THR A 24 -6.47 12.29 -8.26
C THR A 24 -7.44 11.13 -8.01
N VAL A 25 -8.61 11.21 -8.67
CA VAL A 25 -9.58 10.11 -8.65
C VAL A 25 -8.99 8.87 -9.34
N GLU A 26 -8.24 9.07 -10.42
CA GLU A 26 -7.57 8.03 -11.18
C GLU A 26 -6.52 7.30 -10.34
N ASP A 27 -5.79 8.04 -9.48
CA ASP A 27 -4.83 7.44 -8.56
C ASP A 27 -5.52 6.59 -7.49
N TYR A 28 -6.66 7.06 -6.99
CA TYR A 28 -7.47 6.29 -6.05
C TYR A 28 -7.99 5.00 -6.68
N GLN A 29 -8.58 5.08 -7.88
CA GLN A 29 -9.07 3.91 -8.61
C GLN A 29 -7.95 2.89 -8.87
N ARG A 30 -6.76 3.38 -9.23
CA ARG A 30 -5.57 2.54 -9.38
C ARG A 30 -5.19 1.86 -8.07
N ALA A 31 -5.15 2.61 -6.97
CA ALA A 31 -4.85 2.06 -5.64
C ALA A 31 -5.89 1.02 -5.19
N GLU A 32 -7.18 1.28 -5.42
CA GLU A 32 -8.27 0.33 -5.15
C GLU A 32 -8.09 -0.99 -5.91
N SER A 33 -7.65 -0.95 -7.17
CA SER A 33 -7.39 -2.15 -7.96
C SER A 33 -6.34 -3.08 -7.34
N PHE A 34 -5.42 -2.54 -6.52
CA PHE A 34 -4.38 -3.32 -5.85
C PHE A 34 -4.82 -3.89 -4.49
N LEU A 35 -6.02 -3.55 -4.01
CA LEU A 35 -6.55 -4.11 -2.77
C LEU A 35 -6.65 -5.65 -2.87
N SER A 36 -6.44 -6.33 -1.74
CA SER A 36 -6.45 -7.80 -1.66
C SER A 36 -7.74 -8.42 -2.22
N ALA A 37 -8.89 -7.75 -2.08
CA ALA A 37 -10.15 -8.22 -2.64
C ALA A 37 -10.10 -8.38 -4.18
N ASN A 38 -9.34 -7.53 -4.87
CA ASN A 38 -9.22 -7.49 -6.33
C ASN A 38 -8.04 -8.34 -6.85
N THR A 39 -7.02 -8.59 -6.03
CA THR A 39 -5.78 -9.26 -6.46
C THR A 39 -5.62 -10.69 -5.94
N ARG A 40 -6.33 -11.08 -4.86
CA ARG A 40 -6.15 -12.40 -4.22
C ARG A 40 -6.35 -13.60 -5.15
N SER A 41 -7.21 -13.48 -6.16
CA SER A 41 -7.47 -14.57 -7.12
C SER A 41 -6.31 -14.83 -8.08
N LEU A 42 -5.39 -13.87 -8.21
CA LEU A 42 -4.22 -13.98 -9.08
C LEU A 42 -3.08 -14.77 -8.41
N ILE A 43 -3.17 -15.03 -7.10
CA ILE A 43 -2.15 -15.71 -6.32
C ILE A 43 -2.59 -17.15 -6.06
N LEU A 44 -2.06 -18.08 -6.85
CA LEU A 44 -2.37 -19.51 -6.73
C LEU A 44 -1.68 -20.12 -5.50
N ASN A 45 -2.31 -21.10 -4.87
CA ASN A 45 -1.75 -21.89 -3.76
C ASN A 45 -1.33 -21.12 -2.49
N ALA A 46 -1.65 -19.82 -2.38
CA ALA A 46 -1.19 -18.99 -1.26
C ALA A 46 -2.24 -18.80 -0.16
N ASN A 47 -3.53 -18.90 -0.49
CA ASN A 47 -4.60 -18.68 0.48
C ASN A 47 -5.11 -20.01 1.04
N VAL A 48 -5.02 -20.17 2.36
CA VAL A 48 -5.61 -21.29 3.10
C VAL A 48 -6.59 -20.72 4.11
N SER A 49 -7.88 -20.96 3.90
CA SER A 49 -8.93 -20.68 4.87
C SER A 49 -9.40 -22.00 5.49
N PRO A 50 -8.86 -22.39 6.66
CA PRO A 50 -9.12 -23.69 7.23
C PRO A 50 -10.50 -23.77 7.89
N ASN A 51 -11.21 -24.86 7.63
CA ASN A 51 -12.42 -25.25 8.35
C ASN A 51 -12.11 -26.51 9.15
N TRP A 52 -12.01 -26.34 10.46
CA TRP A 52 -11.64 -27.41 11.39
C TRP A 52 -12.84 -28.26 11.78
N LEU A 53 -12.63 -29.56 11.89
CA LEU A 53 -13.57 -30.54 12.39
C LEU A 53 -13.18 -30.93 13.82
N GLU A 54 -14.14 -31.44 14.60
CA GLU A 54 -13.94 -31.80 16.01
C GLU A 54 -12.88 -32.88 16.21
N ASP A 55 -12.65 -33.73 15.20
CA ASP A 55 -11.66 -34.81 15.22
C ASP A 55 -10.27 -34.37 14.71
N SER A 56 -9.97 -33.07 14.79
CA SER A 56 -8.68 -32.47 14.37
C SER A 56 -8.38 -32.56 12.88
N ARG A 57 -9.37 -32.93 12.04
CA ARG A 57 -9.26 -32.80 10.58
C ARG A 57 -9.61 -31.39 10.14
N MET A 58 -9.17 -31.03 8.94
CA MET A 58 -9.43 -29.72 8.36
C MET A 58 -9.67 -29.85 6.86
N TRP A 59 -10.64 -29.09 6.35
CA TRP A 59 -10.80 -28.87 4.92
C TRP A 59 -10.63 -27.38 4.60
N TYR A 60 -10.09 -27.09 3.42
CA TYR A 60 -9.94 -25.75 2.90
C TYR A 60 -10.17 -25.74 1.39
N ARG A 61 -10.45 -24.56 0.85
CA ARG A 61 -10.49 -24.33 -0.60
C ARG A 61 -9.14 -23.77 -1.04
N ASN A 62 -8.58 -24.34 -2.10
CA ASN A 62 -7.41 -23.80 -2.77
C ASN A 62 -7.78 -23.30 -4.16
N THR A 63 -7.10 -22.26 -4.63
CA THR A 63 -7.19 -21.81 -6.04
C THR A 63 -5.99 -22.36 -6.79
N VAL A 64 -6.25 -23.20 -7.80
CA VAL A 64 -5.23 -23.76 -8.69
C VAL A 64 -5.48 -23.32 -10.13
N LYS A 65 -4.50 -23.51 -11.01
CA LYS A 65 -4.49 -22.97 -12.37
C LYS A 65 -5.74 -23.31 -13.21
N ASN A 66 -6.36 -24.46 -12.98
CA ASN A 66 -7.48 -24.98 -13.78
C ASN A 66 -8.77 -25.23 -12.97
N GLY A 67 -8.89 -24.68 -11.75
CA GLY A 67 -10.02 -24.92 -10.85
C GLY A 67 -9.62 -25.61 -9.55
#